data_AF-A0A850ZJK0-F1
#
_entry.id   AF-A0A850ZJK0-F1
#
_cell.length_a   1.000
_cell.length_b   1.000
_cell.length_c   1.000
_cell.angle_alpha   90.00
_cell.angle_beta   90.00
_cell.angle_gamma   90.00
#
_symmetry.space_group_name_H-M   'P 1'
#
loop_
_entity.id
_entity.type
_entity.pdbx_description
1 polymer ?
#
loop_
_entity_poly.entity_id
_entity_poly.type
_entity_poly.pdbx_seq_one_letter_code
_entity_poly.pdbx_strand_id
1 'polypeptide(L)'
;QVDCYHAVKDTIYNYGALTLDGDEYIPFERYKGKTVLFVNHSPLLTHLWLPLHAELNALQDELRNQGLVVLGFPSNQFGKQEPGQNSEILPALKYVRPGGGFVPNFQLFQKGDVNGAKEQKIFTFLKNACPPVAEEFGNPNKLFWEPLRNHDIKWNFEKFLVSPEGVPIMRWYHRTNISVVKNDIMTYLRRRLQN
;
A
#
# COMPACT_ATOMS: atom_id res chain seq x y z
N GLN A 1 -6.48 -12.33 5.24
CA GLN A 1 -5.29 -12.29 4.36
C GLN A 1 -5.52 -13.35 3.29
N VAL A 2 -4.93 -13.16 2.12
CA VAL A 2 -4.91 -14.18 1.06
C VAL A 2 -3.50 -14.28 0.50
N ASP A 3 -3.08 -15.50 0.16
CA ASP A 3 -1.84 -15.74 -0.55
C ASP A 3 -2.04 -15.39 -2.03
N CYS A 4 -1.02 -14.77 -2.63
CA CYS A 4 -1.03 -14.43 -4.05
C CYS A 4 -0.78 -15.68 -4.91
N TYR A 5 -1.14 -15.61 -6.19
CA TYR A 5 -1.01 -16.74 -7.09
C TYR A 5 0.47 -17.11 -7.34
N HIS A 6 0.80 -18.40 -7.29
CA HIS A 6 2.17 -18.87 -7.49
C HIS A 6 2.73 -18.68 -8.91
N ALA A 7 1.85 -18.51 -9.92
CA ALA A 7 2.22 -18.47 -11.34
C ALA A 7 2.30 -17.06 -11.94
N VAL A 8 2.51 -16.03 -11.12
CA VAL A 8 2.66 -14.64 -11.59
C VAL A 8 4.01 -14.52 -12.31
N LYS A 9 3.97 -14.36 -13.64
CA LYS A 9 5.18 -14.28 -14.50
C LYS A 9 5.82 -12.88 -14.56
N ASP A 10 5.09 -11.87 -14.12
CA ASP A 10 5.51 -10.47 -14.16
C ASP A 10 6.00 -10.00 -12.77
N THR A 11 6.73 -8.89 -12.69
CA THR A 11 7.30 -8.38 -11.44
C THR A 11 7.05 -6.88 -11.29
N ILE A 12 7.11 -6.38 -10.05
CA ILE A 12 7.02 -4.94 -9.80
C ILE A 12 8.10 -4.12 -10.53
N TYR A 13 9.19 -4.75 -10.98
CA TYR A 13 10.33 -4.06 -11.60
C TYR A 13 10.03 -3.46 -12.97
N ASN A 14 8.94 -3.87 -13.61
CA ASN A 14 8.45 -3.26 -14.84
C ASN A 14 7.68 -1.95 -14.61
N TYR A 15 7.57 -1.52 -13.36
CA TYR A 15 6.78 -0.37 -12.93
C TYR A 15 7.64 0.60 -12.11
N GLY A 16 7.09 1.79 -11.89
CA GLY A 16 7.66 2.82 -11.03
C GLY A 16 6.59 3.88 -10.74
N ALA A 17 6.96 4.88 -9.95
CA ALA A 17 6.08 5.99 -9.63
C ALA A 17 6.87 7.26 -9.31
N LEU A 18 6.23 8.41 -9.52
CA LEU A 18 6.76 9.71 -9.11
C LEU A 18 6.64 9.88 -7.59
N THR A 19 7.70 10.37 -6.96
CA THR A 19 7.70 10.81 -5.56
C THR A 19 6.62 11.86 -5.33
N LEU A 20 6.15 11.98 -4.09
CA LEU A 20 5.06 12.88 -3.74
C LEU A 20 5.29 14.33 -4.19
N ASP A 21 6.51 14.85 -4.06
CA ASP A 21 6.92 16.18 -4.55
C ASP A 21 6.98 16.29 -6.08
N GLY A 22 7.09 15.16 -6.79
CA GLY A 22 7.22 15.09 -8.25
C GLY A 22 8.64 15.25 -8.76
N ASP A 23 9.63 15.33 -7.87
CA ASP A 23 11.03 15.61 -8.25
C ASP A 23 11.76 14.37 -8.79
N GLU A 24 11.34 13.16 -8.43
CA GLU A 24 11.99 11.92 -8.85
C GLU A 24 10.97 10.87 -9.33
N TYR A 25 11.25 10.26 -10.49
CA TYR A 25 10.62 9.01 -10.87
C TYR A 25 11.43 7.83 -10.35
N ILE A 26 10.84 7.03 -9.46
CA ILE A 26 11.50 5.85 -8.88
C ILE A 26 11.04 4.60 -9.63
N PRO A 27 11.89 3.98 -10.48
CA PRO A 27 11.64 2.63 -10.96
C PRO A 27 11.73 1.65 -9.77
N PHE A 28 10.75 0.76 -9.62
CA PHE A 28 10.72 -0.17 -8.49
C PHE A 28 11.80 -1.25 -8.57
N GLU A 29 12.51 -1.35 -9.71
CA GLU A 29 13.77 -2.08 -9.81
C GLU A 29 14.79 -1.65 -8.75
N ARG A 30 14.75 -0.40 -8.28
CA ARG A 30 15.56 0.10 -7.15
C ARG A 30 15.38 -0.72 -5.87
N TYR A 31 14.25 -1.40 -5.73
CA TYR A 31 13.93 -2.25 -4.57
C TYR A 31 14.26 -3.73 -4.80
N LYS A 32 15.05 -4.09 -5.82
CA LYS A 32 15.60 -5.45 -5.97
C LYS A 32 16.30 -5.92 -4.70
N GLY A 33 16.03 -7.15 -4.29
CA GLY A 33 16.58 -7.73 -3.06
C GLY A 33 15.87 -7.27 -1.78
N LYS A 34 14.85 -6.41 -1.86
CA LYS A 34 14.06 -5.96 -0.70
C LYS A 34 12.67 -6.57 -0.71
N THR A 35 12.15 -6.86 0.47
CA THR A 35 10.73 -7.17 0.63
C THR A 35 9.96 -5.86 0.66
N VAL A 36 8.97 -5.68 -0.21
CA VAL A 36 8.28 -4.40 -0.37
C VAL A 36 6.83 -4.52 0.05
N LEU A 37 6.36 -3.61 0.91
CA LEU A 37 4.97 -3.51 1.34
C LEU A 37 4.32 -2.29 0.67
N PHE A 38 3.44 -2.54 -0.29
CA PHE A 38 2.63 -1.50 -0.92
C PHE A 38 1.37 -1.24 -0.10
N VAL A 39 1.06 0.03 0.17
CA VAL A 39 -0.13 0.45 0.92
C VAL A 39 -0.83 1.57 0.17
N ASN A 40 -2.11 1.41 -0.19
CA ASN A 40 -2.91 2.56 -0.64
C ASN A 40 -3.29 3.42 0.57
N HIS A 41 -2.87 4.67 0.56
CA HIS A 41 -2.82 5.53 1.74
C HIS A 41 -3.88 6.64 1.69
N SER A 42 -4.29 7.12 2.86
CA SER A 42 -5.13 8.32 3.01
C SER A 42 -5.01 8.91 4.43
N PRO A 43 -4.78 10.23 4.61
CA PRO A 43 -4.62 10.89 5.89
C PRO A 43 -5.97 11.15 6.59
N LEU A 44 -7.07 11.30 5.85
CA LEU A 44 -8.37 11.63 6.43
C LEU A 44 -9.23 10.38 6.65
N LEU A 45 -8.83 9.57 7.62
CA LEU A 45 -9.68 8.49 8.10
C LEU A 45 -10.47 8.91 9.35
N THR A 46 -11.50 8.14 9.67
CA THR A 46 -12.17 8.23 10.97
C THR A 46 -11.20 7.88 12.10
N HIS A 47 -11.47 8.33 13.33
CA HIS A 47 -10.57 8.19 14.48
C HIS A 47 -9.99 6.78 14.70
N LEU A 48 -10.74 5.74 14.33
CA LEU A 48 -10.38 4.33 14.50
C LEU A 48 -9.11 3.92 13.73
N TRP A 49 -8.74 4.67 12.68
CA TRP A 49 -7.65 4.31 11.77
C TRP A 49 -6.42 5.20 11.93
N LEU A 50 -6.46 6.16 12.86
CA LEU A 50 -5.33 7.03 13.16
C LEU A 50 -4.07 6.28 13.58
N PRO A 51 -4.17 5.23 14.44
CA PRO A 51 -2.98 4.48 14.86
C PRO A 51 -2.21 3.86 13.69
N LEU A 52 -2.88 3.52 12.58
CA LEU A 52 -2.24 2.84 11.44
C LEU A 52 -1.04 3.60 10.87
N HIS A 53 -1.06 4.93 10.86
CA HIS A 53 0.06 5.73 10.37
C HIS A 53 1.32 5.52 11.23
N ALA A 54 1.15 5.59 12.55
CA ALA A 54 2.24 5.36 13.50
C ALA A 54 2.68 3.89 13.52
N GLU A 55 1.74 2.95 13.39
CA GLU A 55 2.03 1.52 13.32
C GLU A 55 2.81 1.15 12.04
N LEU A 56 2.53 1.80 10.90
CA LEU A 56 3.32 1.62 9.67
C LEU A 56 4.74 2.18 9.83
N ASN A 57 4.90 3.33 10.50
CA ASN A 57 6.24 3.83 10.84
C ASN A 57 7.01 2.83 11.73
N ALA A 58 6.36 2.32 12.78
CA ALA A 58 6.97 1.33 13.67
C ALA A 58 7.34 0.05 12.91
N LEU A 59 6.45 -0.45 12.03
CA LEU A 59 6.73 -1.61 11.19
C LEU A 59 7.95 -1.39 10.28
N GLN A 60 8.02 -0.22 9.62
CA GLN A 60 9.16 0.15 8.78
C GLN A 60 10.45 0.17 9.61
N ASP A 61 10.46 0.78 10.79
CA ASP A 61 11.66 0.88 11.63
C ASP A 61 12.10 -0.50 12.17
N GLU A 62 11.16 -1.31 12.67
CA GLU A 62 11.46 -2.63 13.23
C GLU A 62 12.01 -3.62 12.19
N LEU A 63 11.52 -3.57 10.95
CA LEU A 63 11.86 -4.55 9.91
C LEU A 63 12.81 -4.00 8.83
N ARG A 64 13.23 -2.73 8.90
CA ARG A 64 14.18 -2.12 7.94
C ARG A 64 15.45 -2.94 7.78
N ASN A 65 16.05 -3.35 8.90
CA ASN A 65 17.30 -4.11 8.92
C ASN A 65 17.13 -5.55 8.40
N GLN A 66 15.90 -6.04 8.32
CA GLN A 66 15.55 -7.33 7.72
C GLN A 66 15.16 -7.19 6.24
N GLY A 67 15.32 -5.99 5.66
CA GLY A 67 15.10 -5.74 4.24
C GLY A 67 13.68 -5.34 3.86
N LEU A 68 12.81 -4.98 4.82
CA LEU A 68 11.49 -4.43 4.53
C LEU A 68 11.59 -2.98 4.04
N VAL A 69 10.79 -2.65 3.02
CA VAL A 69 10.53 -1.28 2.55
C VAL A 69 9.02 -1.07 2.42
N VAL A 70 8.48 -0.09 3.12
CA VAL A 70 7.08 0.36 2.99
C VAL A 70 6.98 1.45 1.93
N LEU A 71 5.96 1.37 1.06
CA LEU A 71 5.65 2.34 0.01
C LEU A 71 4.18 2.76 0.11
N GLY A 72 3.93 4.06 0.28
CA GLY A 72 2.58 4.61 0.41
C GLY A 72 2.10 5.31 -0.87
N PHE A 73 0.87 4.98 -1.30
CA PHE A 73 0.24 5.52 -2.50
C PHE A 73 -1.08 6.22 -2.12
N PRO A 74 -1.08 7.54 -1.94
CA PRO A 74 -2.28 8.31 -1.66
C PRO A 74 -3.38 8.07 -2.70
N SER A 75 -4.63 7.91 -2.27
CA SER A 75 -5.77 7.76 -3.18
C SER A 75 -7.04 8.40 -2.63
N ASN A 76 -7.77 9.10 -3.50
CA ASN A 76 -9.01 9.78 -3.14
C ASN A 76 -10.27 8.98 -3.51
N GLN A 77 -10.12 7.74 -3.98
CA GLN A 77 -11.22 6.94 -4.54
C GLN A 77 -12.17 6.36 -3.49
N PHE A 78 -11.79 6.41 -2.21
CA PHE A 78 -12.52 5.80 -1.11
C PHE A 78 -13.04 6.90 -0.16
N GLY A 79 -14.34 7.16 -0.20
CA GLY A 79 -14.99 8.16 0.66
C GLY A 79 -14.51 9.60 0.47
N LYS A 80 -13.75 9.90 -0.60
CA LYS A 80 -13.05 11.17 -0.82
C LYS A 80 -12.16 11.60 0.36
N GLN A 81 -11.44 10.63 0.92
CA GLN A 81 -10.62 10.81 2.14
C GLN A 81 -9.20 11.35 1.86
N GLU A 82 -8.86 11.66 0.61
CA GLU A 82 -7.58 12.30 0.22
C GLU A 82 -7.86 13.51 -0.70
N PRO A 83 -8.57 14.54 -0.21
CA PRO A 83 -8.99 15.66 -1.05
C PRO A 83 -7.82 16.57 -1.44
N GLY A 84 -6.79 16.68 -0.58
CA GLY A 84 -5.68 17.61 -0.76
C GLY A 84 -4.77 17.27 -1.95
N GLN A 85 -4.14 18.29 -2.53
CA GLN A 85 -3.11 18.12 -3.55
C GLN A 85 -1.86 17.44 -2.98
N ASN A 86 -0.97 16.94 -3.85
CA ASN A 86 0.25 16.26 -3.42
C ASN A 86 1.08 17.07 -2.39
N SER A 87 1.19 18.38 -2.60
CA SER A 87 1.89 19.31 -1.70
C SER A 87 1.24 19.46 -0.32
N GLU A 88 -0.04 19.09 -0.17
CA GLU A 88 -0.81 19.25 1.06
C GLU A 88 -0.83 17.98 1.92
N ILE A 89 -0.45 16.82 1.36
CA ILE A 89 -0.54 15.52 2.04
C ILE A 89 0.38 15.45 3.27
N LEU A 90 1.67 15.81 3.12
CA LEU A 90 2.61 15.83 4.25
C LEU A 90 2.24 16.87 5.32
N PRO A 91 1.88 18.13 4.97
CA PRO A 91 1.32 19.07 5.93
C PRO A 91 0.08 18.55 6.66
N ALA A 92 -0.86 17.90 5.96
CA ALA A 92 -2.05 17.33 6.57
C ALA A 92 -1.67 16.24 7.60
N LEU A 93 -0.75 15.34 7.25
CA LEU A 93 -0.25 14.32 8.16
C LEU A 93 0.42 14.91 9.41
N LYS A 94 1.22 15.96 9.23
CA LYS A 94 2.01 16.58 10.30
C LYS A 94 1.21 17.45 11.24
N TYR A 95 0.25 18.21 10.72
CA TYR A 95 -0.43 19.27 11.47
C TYR A 95 -1.91 19.01 11.72
N VAL A 96 -2.57 18.18 10.92
CA VAL A 96 -4.03 17.98 10.99
C VAL A 96 -4.36 16.59 11.51
N ARG A 97 -3.94 15.56 10.78
CA ARG A 97 -4.31 14.17 11.04
C ARG A 97 -3.30 13.22 10.38
N PRO A 98 -2.52 12.43 11.13
CA PRO A 98 -2.54 12.25 12.59
C PRO A 98 -2.24 13.51 13.42
N GLY A 99 -1.51 14.48 12.87
CA GLY A 99 -1.11 15.67 13.60
C GLY A 99 0.06 15.42 14.54
N GLY A 100 0.27 16.29 15.53
CA GLY A 100 1.29 16.09 16.57
C GLY A 100 2.74 16.08 16.06
N GLY A 101 3.00 16.63 14.86
CA GLY A 101 4.32 16.60 14.25
C GLY A 101 4.65 15.27 13.54
N PHE A 102 3.67 14.40 13.31
CA PHE A 102 3.88 13.12 12.63
C PHE A 102 4.50 13.29 11.24
N VAL A 103 5.49 12.48 10.93
CA VAL A 103 6.13 12.40 9.60
C VAL A 103 6.28 10.92 9.22
N PRO A 104 5.80 10.48 8.05
CA PRO A 104 6.08 9.13 7.55
C PRO A 104 7.58 8.88 7.44
N ASN A 105 8.04 7.72 7.92
CA ASN A 105 9.45 7.29 7.76
C ASN A 105 9.64 6.37 6.53
N PHE A 106 8.69 6.40 5.61
CA PHE A 106 8.62 5.60 4.40
C PHE A 106 8.20 6.48 3.21
N GLN A 107 8.51 6.02 1.99
CA GLN A 107 8.29 6.82 0.78
C GLN A 107 6.80 6.95 0.48
N LEU A 108 6.35 8.19 0.27
CA LEU A 108 5.06 8.49 -0.35
C LEU A 108 5.26 8.84 -1.83
N PHE A 109 4.35 8.34 -2.66
CA PHE A 109 4.27 8.67 -4.08
C PHE A 109 3.15 9.68 -4.35
N GLN A 110 3.09 10.20 -5.58
CA GLN A 110 1.99 11.06 -5.99
C GLN A 110 0.63 10.38 -5.82
N LYS A 111 -0.37 11.17 -5.48
CA LYS A 111 -1.76 10.72 -5.41
C LYS A 111 -2.24 10.24 -6.77
N GLY A 112 -2.93 9.12 -6.77
CA GLY A 112 -3.50 8.56 -7.99
C GLY A 112 -4.60 7.55 -7.75
N ASP A 113 -5.16 7.08 -8.86
CA ASP A 113 -6.17 6.04 -8.85
C ASP A 113 -5.50 4.67 -8.66
N VAL A 114 -6.14 3.81 -7.87
CA VAL A 114 -5.74 2.42 -7.62
C VAL A 114 -6.77 1.43 -8.17
N ASN A 115 -7.97 1.93 -8.54
CA ASN A 115 -9.05 1.21 -9.18
C ASN A 115 -9.59 1.95 -10.41
N GLY A 116 -10.35 1.24 -11.25
CA GLY A 116 -11.05 1.81 -12.41
C GLY A 116 -10.16 2.02 -13.63
N ALA A 117 -10.71 2.65 -14.67
CA ALA A 117 -10.06 2.77 -15.98
C ALA A 117 -8.74 3.56 -15.98
N LYS A 118 -8.52 4.41 -14.97
CA LYS A 118 -7.35 5.29 -14.84
C LYS A 118 -6.36 4.82 -13.75
N GLU A 119 -6.55 3.61 -13.22
CA GLU A 119 -5.69 3.09 -12.17
C GLU A 119 -4.21 3.04 -12.61
N GLN A 120 -3.32 3.30 -11.65
CA GLN A 120 -1.89 3.15 -11.86
C GLN A 120 -1.57 1.70 -12.22
N LYS A 121 -0.74 1.51 -13.25
CA LYS A 121 -0.40 0.18 -13.81
C LYS A 121 0.12 -0.81 -12.76
N ILE A 122 0.85 -0.32 -11.75
CA ILE A 122 1.31 -1.13 -10.62
C ILE A 122 0.14 -1.75 -9.84
N PHE A 123 -0.95 -1.02 -9.63
CA PHE A 123 -2.13 -1.57 -8.94
C PHE A 123 -2.95 -2.50 -9.84
N THR A 124 -2.97 -2.30 -11.16
CA THR A 124 -3.49 -3.33 -12.07
C THR A 124 -2.75 -4.65 -11.88
N PHE A 125 -1.42 -4.60 -11.82
CA PHE A 125 -0.60 -5.79 -11.61
C PHE A 125 -0.86 -6.43 -10.24
N LEU A 126 -0.71 -5.67 -9.15
CA LEU A 126 -0.85 -6.19 -7.78
C LEU A 126 -2.24 -6.78 -7.51
N LYS A 127 -3.30 -6.12 -7.96
CA LYS A 127 -4.69 -6.59 -7.73
C LYS A 127 -4.99 -7.90 -8.44
N ASN A 128 -4.44 -8.12 -9.63
CA ASN A 128 -4.67 -9.34 -10.40
C ASN A 128 -3.68 -10.47 -10.03
N ALA A 129 -2.60 -10.15 -9.31
CA ALA A 129 -1.65 -11.14 -8.82
C ALA A 129 -2.14 -11.91 -7.59
N CYS A 130 -3.19 -11.46 -6.92
CA CYS A 130 -3.71 -12.07 -5.69
C CYS A 130 -5.24 -12.13 -5.72
N PRO A 131 -5.87 -13.13 -5.08
CA PRO A 131 -7.31 -13.14 -4.88
C PRO A 131 -7.83 -11.83 -4.24
N PRO A 132 -9.10 -11.48 -4.42
CA PRO A 132 -9.70 -10.39 -3.65
C PRO A 132 -9.76 -10.76 -2.16
N VAL A 133 -9.55 -9.77 -1.29
CA VAL A 133 -9.57 -9.95 0.17
C VAL A 133 -10.98 -10.00 0.77
N ALA A 134 -12.00 -9.68 -0.03
CA ALA A 134 -13.41 -9.78 0.31
C ALA A 134 -14.24 -9.92 -0.98
N GLU A 135 -15.33 -10.68 -0.91
CA GLU A 135 -16.27 -10.86 -2.03
C GLU A 135 -17.08 -9.59 -2.29
N GLU A 136 -17.53 -8.93 -1.22
CA GLU A 136 -18.39 -7.76 -1.29
C GLU A 136 -17.62 -6.44 -1.36
N PHE A 137 -18.19 -5.50 -2.09
CA PHE A 137 -17.83 -4.10 -1.98
C PHE A 137 -18.53 -3.46 -0.78
N GLY A 138 -17.88 -2.44 -0.19
CA GLY A 138 -18.54 -1.57 0.77
C GLY A 138 -19.67 -0.76 0.12
N ASN A 139 -20.20 0.23 0.84
CA ASN A 139 -21.23 1.13 0.31
C ASN A 139 -20.79 1.75 -1.04
N PRO A 140 -21.45 1.45 -2.17
CA PRO A 140 -21.03 1.91 -3.50
C PRO A 140 -21.06 3.43 -3.62
N ASN A 141 -21.89 4.14 -2.85
CA ASN A 141 -21.90 5.61 -2.81
C ASN A 141 -20.62 6.23 -2.22
N LYS A 142 -19.75 5.40 -1.65
CA LYS A 142 -18.43 5.80 -1.14
C LYS A 142 -17.28 5.35 -2.04
N LEU A 143 -17.58 4.74 -3.19
CA LEU A 143 -16.60 4.24 -4.14
C LEU A 143 -16.63 5.14 -5.38
N PHE A 144 -15.50 5.78 -5.69
CA PHE A 144 -15.42 6.83 -6.72
C PHE A 144 -14.56 6.38 -7.90
N TRP A 145 -14.94 5.29 -8.56
CA TRP A 145 -14.30 4.79 -9.78
C TRP A 145 -15.24 3.93 -10.61
N GLU A 146 -14.94 3.78 -11.89
CA GLU A 146 -15.60 2.85 -12.80
C GLU A 146 -14.57 2.28 -13.81
N PRO A 147 -14.78 1.06 -14.34
CA PRO A 147 -15.77 0.08 -13.91
C PRO A 147 -15.38 -0.58 -12.57
N LEU A 148 -16.36 -1.07 -11.81
CA LEU A 148 -16.13 -1.97 -10.68
C LEU A 148 -15.67 -3.37 -11.15
N ARG A 149 -14.65 -3.94 -10.49
CA ARG A 149 -14.09 -5.27 -10.79
C ARG A 149 -13.85 -6.08 -9.53
N ASN A 150 -14.06 -7.40 -9.56
CA ASN A 150 -13.91 -8.26 -8.37
C ASN A 150 -12.60 -8.07 -7.60
N HIS A 151 -11.48 -7.90 -8.32
CA HIS A 151 -10.14 -7.73 -7.74
C HIS A 151 -9.82 -6.33 -7.21
N ASP A 152 -10.74 -5.36 -7.36
CA ASP A 152 -10.55 -3.99 -6.89
C ASP A 152 -10.18 -3.93 -5.41
N ILE A 153 -9.29 -2.99 -5.07
CA ILE A 153 -8.99 -2.64 -3.69
C ILE A 153 -10.28 -2.18 -3.04
N LYS A 154 -10.55 -2.68 -1.84
CA LYS A 154 -11.86 -2.50 -1.19
C LYS A 154 -11.95 -1.21 -0.39
N TRP A 155 -10.84 -0.71 0.15
CA TRP A 155 -10.80 0.54 0.90
C TRP A 155 -9.36 1.07 1.06
N ASN A 156 -9.22 2.23 1.70
CA ASN A 156 -7.93 2.76 2.17
C ASN A 156 -7.21 1.76 3.10
N PHE A 157 -5.88 1.71 3.05
CA PHE A 157 -4.99 0.85 3.85
C PHE A 157 -5.02 -0.64 3.51
N GLU A 158 -5.43 -1.00 2.29
CA GLU A 158 -5.16 -2.33 1.78
C GLU A 158 -3.66 -2.50 1.48
N LYS A 159 -3.16 -3.72 1.62
CA LYS A 159 -1.71 -3.97 1.69
C LYS A 159 -1.33 -5.14 0.81
N PHE A 160 -0.22 -5.01 0.09
CA PHE A 160 0.36 -6.07 -0.74
C PHE A 160 1.82 -6.27 -0.36
N LEU A 161 2.22 -7.50 -0.05
CA LEU A 161 3.62 -7.87 0.14
C LEU A 161 4.20 -8.35 -1.19
N VAL A 162 5.40 -7.90 -1.49
CA VAL A 162 6.17 -8.31 -2.66
C VAL A 162 7.54 -8.81 -2.22
N SER A 163 7.98 -9.90 -2.84
CA SER A 163 9.24 -10.56 -2.53
C SER A 163 10.46 -9.76 -2.98
N PRO A 164 11.67 -10.12 -2.49
CA PRO A 164 12.95 -9.62 -3.01
C PRO A 164 13.21 -9.84 -4.51
N GLU A 165 12.45 -10.73 -5.16
CA GLU A 165 12.46 -11.01 -6.59
C GLU A 165 11.37 -10.23 -7.35
N GLY A 166 10.59 -9.41 -6.65
CA GLY A 166 9.59 -8.54 -7.23
C GLY A 166 8.24 -9.22 -7.47
N VAL A 167 8.02 -10.41 -6.90
CA VAL A 167 6.82 -11.22 -7.08
C VAL A 167 5.84 -10.99 -5.90
N PRO A 168 4.55 -10.71 -6.14
CA PRO A 168 3.56 -10.58 -5.07
C PRO A 168 3.42 -11.87 -4.25
N ILE A 169 3.40 -11.74 -2.92
CA ILE A 169 3.37 -12.86 -1.97
C ILE A 169 2.02 -12.98 -1.29
N MET A 170 1.50 -11.87 -0.76
CA MET A 170 0.23 -11.88 0.00
C MET A 170 -0.46 -10.52 -0.04
N ARG A 171 -1.78 -10.54 0.16
CA ARG A 171 -2.65 -9.36 0.20
C ARG A 171 -3.47 -9.36 1.49
N TRP A 172 -3.52 -8.23 2.19
CA TRP A 172 -4.31 -8.09 3.41
C TRP A 172 -5.48 -7.15 3.24
N TYR A 173 -6.58 -7.51 3.89
CA TYR A 173 -7.73 -6.65 4.04
C TYR A 173 -7.34 -5.39 4.82
N HIS A 174 -7.94 -4.26 4.49
CA HIS A 174 -7.57 -2.97 5.09
C HIS A 174 -7.67 -2.94 6.62
N ARG A 175 -8.63 -3.68 7.19
CA ARG A 175 -8.87 -3.78 8.65
C ARG A 175 -7.94 -4.74 9.39
N THR A 176 -7.05 -5.44 8.69
CA THR A 176 -6.10 -6.31 9.37
C THR A 176 -5.12 -5.47 10.19
N ASN A 177 -5.03 -5.77 11.49
CA ASN A 177 -4.12 -5.12 12.44
C ASN A 177 -2.67 -5.24 11.96
N ILE A 178 -1.88 -4.18 12.14
CA ILE A 178 -0.46 -4.17 11.73
C ILE A 178 0.36 -5.22 12.48
N SER A 179 -0.01 -5.58 13.71
CA SER A 179 0.64 -6.69 14.44
C SER A 179 0.50 -8.04 13.72
N VAL A 180 -0.64 -8.31 13.09
CA VAL A 180 -0.85 -9.53 12.28
C VAL A 180 -0.01 -9.46 11.01
N VAL A 181 -0.07 -8.32 10.29
CA VAL A 181 0.76 -8.08 9.10
C VAL A 181 2.24 -8.29 9.41
N LYS A 182 2.71 -7.76 10.55
CA LYS A 182 4.09 -7.93 11.02
C LYS A 182 4.44 -9.39 11.23
N ASN A 183 3.58 -10.14 11.93
CA ASN A 183 3.81 -11.56 12.21
C ASN A 183 3.87 -12.39 10.93
N ASP A 184 3.00 -12.10 9.96
CA ASP A 184 2.99 -12.76 8.65
C ASP A 184 4.29 -12.45 7.87
N ILE A 185 4.72 -11.18 7.83
CA ILE A 185 5.98 -10.77 7.19
C ILE A 185 7.18 -11.45 7.87
N MET A 186 7.27 -11.43 9.20
CA MET A 186 8.36 -12.10 9.92
C MET A 186 8.37 -13.60 9.66
N THR A 187 7.20 -14.24 9.56
CA THR A 187 7.09 -15.66 9.24
C THR A 187 7.61 -15.95 7.84
N TYR A 188 7.25 -15.13 6.85
CA TYR A 188 7.78 -15.20 5.49
C TYR A 188 9.31 -15.03 5.47
N LEU A 189 9.83 -13.99 6.14
CA LEU A 189 11.27 -13.72 6.19
C LEU A 189 12.06 -14.85 6.87
N ARG A 190 11.54 -15.47 7.93
CA ARG A 190 12.19 -16.63 8.57
C ARG A 190 12.26 -17.85 7.65
N ARG A 191 11.16 -18.18 6.96
CA ARG A 191 11.11 -19.29 6.01
C ARG A 191 12.11 -19.10 4.87
N ARG A 192 12.27 -17.86 4.41
CA ARG A 192 13.25 -17.46 3.39
C ARG A 192 14.71 -17.65 3.81
N LEU A 193 15.03 -17.51 5.09
CA LEU A 193 16.41 -17.69 5.59
C LEU A 193 16.76 -19.17 5.82
N GLN A 194 15.76 -20.05 5.85
CA GLN A 194 15.93 -21.49 6.06
C GLN A 194 16.03 -22.29 4.74
N ASN A 195 15.68 -21.66 3.62
CA ASN A 195 15.72 -22.22 2.27
C ASN A 195 16.86 -21.60 1.47
#